data_AF-A0A0D0SJU3-F1
#
_entry.id   AF-A0A0D0SJU3-F1
#
_cell.length_a   1.000
_cell.length_b   1.000
_cell.length_c   1.000
_cell.angle_alpha   90.00
_cell.angle_beta   90.00
_cell.angle_gamma   90.00
#
_symmetry.space_group_name_H-M   'P 1'
#
loop_
_entity.id
_entity.type
_entity.pdbx_description
1 polymer ?
#
loop_
_entity_poly.entity_id
_entity_poly.type
_entity_poly.pdbx_seq_one_letter_code
_entity_poly.pdbx_strand_id
1 'polypeptide(L)'
;MEMTYKPTGQKIYFRGLDDPLKVTSITTEIGVLCWMWIEEAYEITSENDFDTLCESMLGDCPDYLFKQITLTFNPWNEHHWLKKKFFDNPDEDTLAITTNYLCNEWLSDDDKKVFEKMKVKNPRRYAVAGLGGWGIVDGLVFENWEEKQFTLDDVRGFKTKCGLDFGYTNDPTAVPIMFLDKANETLYIWDELYQTGLSNKKIYQTLTDMGYGKERYTGDSAEPKSIDELKGYGLRIKGAKKGKDSIQNGIQYIQDLKIIIHPRCTSFLTEIQNYTWEKDKFGNKLKIPIDDFNHLMDAMRYGLEDEIINKDWMF
;
A
#
# COMPACT_ATOMS: atom_id res chain seq x y z
N MET A 1 -22.31 -8.13 3.95
CA MET A 1 -23.37 -7.98 2.93
C MET A 1 -23.65 -9.33 2.27
N GLU A 2 -24.86 -9.59 1.78
CA GLU A 2 -25.20 -10.84 1.07
C GLU A 2 -26.20 -10.60 -0.07
N MET A 3 -26.18 -11.46 -1.07
CA MET A 3 -27.13 -11.51 -2.18
C MET A 3 -27.75 -12.90 -2.24
N THR A 4 -29.08 -12.99 -2.46
CA THR A 4 -29.80 -14.27 -2.55
C THR A 4 -30.50 -14.40 -3.90
N TYR A 5 -30.28 -15.51 -4.59
CA TYR A 5 -31.06 -15.87 -5.78
C TYR A 5 -32.39 -16.49 -5.35
N LYS A 6 -33.47 -15.70 -5.39
CA LYS A 6 -34.79 -16.09 -4.85
C LYS A 6 -35.34 -17.45 -5.32
N PRO A 7 -35.18 -17.86 -6.59
CA PRO A 7 -35.74 -19.14 -7.05
C PRO A 7 -35.10 -20.38 -6.40
N THR A 8 -33.81 -20.32 -6.04
CA THR A 8 -33.08 -21.48 -5.48
C THR A 8 -32.65 -21.28 -4.03
N GLY A 9 -32.67 -20.05 -3.51
CA GLY A 9 -32.17 -19.70 -2.19
C GLY A 9 -30.64 -19.63 -2.09
N GLN A 10 -29.90 -19.80 -3.19
CA GLN A 10 -28.44 -19.70 -3.21
C GLN A 10 -27.98 -18.30 -2.79
N LYS A 11 -26.88 -18.26 -2.05
CA LYS A 11 -26.34 -17.02 -1.46
C LYS A 11 -24.93 -16.72 -1.94
N ILE A 12 -24.64 -15.44 -2.10
CA ILE A 12 -23.30 -14.89 -2.26
C ILE A 12 -23.04 -13.95 -1.08
N TYR A 13 -21.92 -14.17 -0.39
CA TYR A 13 -21.52 -13.34 0.75
C TYR A 13 -20.37 -12.42 0.34
N PHE A 14 -20.50 -11.14 0.67
CA PHE A 14 -19.46 -10.14 0.44
C PHE A 14 -18.82 -9.77 1.76
N ARG A 15 -17.49 -9.86 1.83
CA ARG A 15 -16.67 -9.56 3.00
C ARG A 15 -15.41 -8.83 2.57
N GLY A 16 -14.96 -7.89 3.39
CA GLY A 16 -13.61 -7.37 3.31
C GLY A 16 -12.64 -8.35 3.97
N LEU A 17 -11.39 -8.32 3.52
CA LEU A 17 -10.29 -9.10 4.08
C LEU A 17 -9.43 -8.28 5.07
N ASP A 18 -10.00 -7.22 5.64
CA ASP A 18 -9.37 -6.39 6.68
C ASP A 18 -8.98 -7.19 7.94
N ASP A 19 -9.68 -8.30 8.18
CA ASP A 19 -9.38 -9.25 9.25
C ASP A 19 -9.61 -10.68 8.73
N PRO A 20 -8.54 -11.45 8.44
CA PRO A 20 -8.63 -12.81 7.89
C PRO A 20 -9.47 -13.76 8.75
N LEU A 21 -9.49 -13.56 10.09
CA LEU A 21 -10.24 -14.41 11.01
C LEU A 21 -11.76 -14.21 10.91
N LYS A 22 -12.23 -13.08 10.37
CA LYS A 22 -13.67 -12.89 10.14
C LYS A 22 -14.20 -13.80 9.03
N VAL A 23 -13.36 -14.16 8.07
CA VAL A 23 -13.79 -14.97 6.91
C VAL A 23 -13.84 -16.45 7.25
N THR A 24 -12.96 -16.94 8.13
CA THR A 24 -12.98 -18.33 8.59
C THR A 24 -14.22 -18.71 9.40
N SER A 25 -14.95 -17.71 9.93
CA SER A 25 -16.18 -17.90 10.70
C SER A 25 -17.46 -18.02 9.85
N ILE A 26 -17.37 -17.91 8.51
CA ILE A 26 -18.54 -17.91 7.65
C ILE A 26 -19.04 -19.34 7.47
N THR A 27 -20.25 -19.59 7.96
CA THR A 27 -20.96 -20.86 7.76
C THR A 27 -22.32 -20.62 7.12
N THR A 28 -22.76 -21.53 6.27
CA THR A 28 -24.11 -21.52 5.70
C THR A 28 -25.04 -22.39 6.53
N GLU A 29 -26.21 -21.87 6.93
CA GLU A 29 -27.23 -22.66 7.64
C GLU A 29 -27.80 -23.80 6.77
N ILE A 30 -27.83 -23.59 5.44
CA ILE A 30 -28.33 -24.54 4.44
C ILE A 30 -27.37 -24.54 3.26
N GLY A 31 -26.88 -25.71 2.86
CA GLY A 31 -25.95 -25.89 1.73
C GLY A 31 -24.48 -25.88 2.14
N VAL A 32 -23.60 -25.67 1.15
CA VAL A 32 -22.14 -25.67 1.32
C VAL A 32 -21.50 -24.44 0.66
N LEU A 33 -20.46 -23.89 1.27
CA LEU A 33 -19.59 -22.92 0.62
C LEU A 33 -18.70 -23.66 -0.38
N CYS A 34 -18.94 -23.40 -1.66
CA CYS A 34 -18.27 -24.09 -2.76
C CYS A 34 -17.39 -23.15 -3.59
N TRP A 35 -17.71 -21.86 -3.67
CA TRP A 35 -16.93 -20.90 -4.44
C TRP A 35 -16.48 -19.72 -3.60
N MET A 36 -15.21 -19.36 -3.76
CA MET A 36 -14.61 -18.17 -3.17
C MET A 36 -13.96 -17.36 -4.29
N TRP A 37 -14.26 -16.07 -4.35
CA TRP A 37 -13.62 -15.14 -5.27
C TRP A 37 -12.97 -14.03 -4.47
N ILE A 38 -11.65 -13.90 -4.60
CA ILE A 38 -10.85 -12.85 -4.01
C ILE A 38 -10.48 -11.86 -5.11
N GLU A 39 -11.09 -10.68 -5.04
CA GLU A 39 -10.69 -9.51 -5.81
C GLU A 39 -9.47 -8.84 -5.16
N GLU A 40 -8.60 -8.24 -5.99
CA GLU A 40 -7.34 -7.63 -5.58
C GLU A 40 -6.51 -8.54 -4.65
N ALA A 41 -6.40 -9.82 -5.01
CA ALA A 41 -5.70 -10.82 -4.21
C ALA A 41 -4.21 -10.47 -3.92
N TYR A 42 -3.65 -9.52 -4.66
CA TYR A 42 -2.33 -8.95 -4.42
C TYR A 42 -2.21 -8.23 -3.06
N GLU A 43 -3.33 -7.78 -2.47
CA GLU A 43 -3.33 -7.18 -1.12
C GLU A 43 -3.07 -8.20 -0.01
N ILE A 44 -3.24 -9.50 -0.28
CA ILE A 44 -2.85 -10.55 0.65
C ILE A 44 -1.34 -10.72 0.56
N THR A 45 -0.59 -10.07 1.44
CA THR A 45 0.88 -10.08 1.41
C THR A 45 1.51 -11.38 1.94
N SER A 46 0.75 -12.18 2.69
CA SER A 46 1.18 -13.44 3.32
C SER A 46 0.55 -14.65 2.64
N GLU A 47 1.39 -15.56 2.12
CA GLU A 47 0.94 -16.86 1.59
C GLU A 47 0.22 -17.70 2.66
N ASN A 48 0.66 -17.63 3.92
CA ASN A 48 0.03 -18.37 5.02
C ASN A 48 -1.39 -17.87 5.34
N ASP A 49 -1.63 -16.57 5.18
CA ASP A 49 -2.94 -15.98 5.41
C ASP A 49 -3.92 -16.44 4.32
N PHE A 50 -3.43 -16.52 3.09
CA PHE A 50 -4.15 -17.13 1.98
C PHE A 50 -4.45 -18.62 2.23
N ASP A 51 -3.47 -19.40 2.71
CA ASP A 51 -3.68 -20.82 2.99
C ASP A 51 -4.72 -21.03 4.10
N THR A 52 -4.69 -20.21 5.16
CA THR A 52 -5.71 -20.21 6.22
C THR A 52 -7.12 -19.91 5.67
N LEU A 53 -7.21 -18.99 4.71
CA LEU A 53 -8.46 -18.68 4.04
C LEU A 53 -8.96 -19.88 3.20
N CYS A 54 -8.06 -20.55 2.49
CA CYS A 54 -8.36 -21.78 1.75
C CYS A 54 -8.87 -22.89 2.68
N GLU A 55 -8.30 -23.02 3.87
CA GLU A 55 -8.74 -24.00 4.87
C GLU A 55 -10.21 -23.82 5.29
N SER A 56 -10.72 -22.58 5.28
CA SER A 56 -12.14 -22.33 5.56
C SER A 56 -13.10 -22.91 4.51
N MET A 57 -12.57 -23.22 3.32
CA MET A 57 -13.31 -23.86 2.24
C MET A 57 -13.26 -25.39 2.33
N LEU A 58 -12.63 -25.99 3.34
CA LEU A 58 -12.60 -27.46 3.52
C LEU A 58 -13.98 -28.02 3.91
N GLY A 59 -14.19 -29.33 3.70
CA GLY A 59 -15.44 -30.04 4.02
C GLY A 59 -16.09 -30.74 2.83
N ASP A 60 -17.20 -31.45 3.06
CA ASP A 60 -17.90 -32.17 1.99
C ASP A 60 -18.55 -31.23 0.98
N CYS A 61 -18.52 -31.63 -0.29
CA CYS A 61 -19.22 -30.98 -1.38
C CYS A 61 -20.09 -32.02 -2.09
N PRO A 62 -21.38 -31.79 -2.31
CA PRO A 62 -22.22 -32.71 -3.07
C PRO A 62 -21.70 -32.94 -4.49
N ASP A 63 -21.87 -34.15 -5.04
CA ASP A 63 -21.33 -34.57 -6.35
C ASP A 63 -21.75 -33.69 -7.54
N TYR A 64 -22.86 -32.96 -7.41
CA TYR A 64 -23.36 -32.03 -8.44
C TYR A 64 -22.78 -30.61 -8.31
N LEU A 65 -21.89 -30.37 -7.36
CA LEU A 65 -21.15 -29.14 -7.12
C LEU A 65 -19.64 -29.43 -7.09
N PHE A 66 -18.83 -28.37 -7.14
CA PHE A 66 -17.38 -28.46 -7.02
C PHE A 66 -16.87 -27.27 -6.21
N LYS A 67 -15.67 -27.42 -5.63
CA LYS A 67 -15.00 -26.33 -4.93
C LYS A 67 -14.04 -25.58 -5.85
N GLN A 68 -14.06 -24.25 -5.76
CA GLN A 68 -13.13 -23.42 -6.53
C GLN A 68 -12.81 -22.13 -5.78
N ILE A 69 -11.53 -21.76 -5.83
CA ILE A 69 -11.03 -20.46 -5.40
C ILE A 69 -10.57 -19.72 -6.65
N THR A 70 -11.11 -18.52 -6.86
CA THR A 70 -10.76 -17.65 -7.99
C THR A 70 -10.05 -16.42 -7.46
N LEU A 71 -8.86 -16.15 -8.00
CA LEU A 71 -8.06 -14.97 -7.66
C LEU A 71 -8.02 -14.03 -8.86
N THR A 72 -8.34 -12.77 -8.64
CA THR A 72 -8.15 -11.69 -9.61
C THR A 72 -7.24 -10.63 -9.01
N PHE A 73 -6.21 -10.24 -9.76
CA PHE A 73 -5.22 -9.28 -9.29
C PHE A 73 -4.36 -8.74 -10.44
N ASN A 74 -3.64 -7.65 -10.16
CA ASN A 74 -2.64 -7.09 -11.06
C ASN A 74 -1.21 -7.53 -10.65
N PRO A 75 -0.37 -8.03 -11.57
CA PRO A 75 0.92 -8.65 -11.26
C PRO A 75 2.07 -7.63 -11.11
N TRP A 76 1.99 -6.78 -10.08
CA TRP A 76 2.88 -5.63 -9.94
C TRP A 76 4.36 -5.97 -9.72
N ASN A 77 4.64 -6.98 -8.88
CA ASN A 77 5.99 -7.37 -8.49
C ASN A 77 6.23 -8.87 -8.66
N GLU A 78 7.32 -9.23 -9.33
CA GLU A 78 7.72 -10.63 -9.51
C GLU A 78 8.13 -11.36 -8.22
N HIS A 79 8.44 -10.65 -7.14
CA HIS A 79 8.79 -11.26 -5.86
C HIS A 79 7.55 -11.60 -5.00
N HIS A 80 6.35 -11.22 -5.43
CA HIS A 80 5.13 -11.56 -4.71
C HIS A 80 4.90 -13.08 -4.69
N TRP A 81 4.44 -13.63 -3.56
CA TRP A 81 4.26 -15.08 -3.37
C TRP A 81 3.30 -15.68 -4.40
N LEU A 82 2.27 -14.94 -4.83
CA LEU A 82 1.32 -15.34 -5.88
C LEU A 82 2.02 -15.81 -7.16
N LYS A 83 3.08 -15.12 -7.60
CA LYS A 83 3.84 -15.52 -8.80
C LYS A 83 4.48 -16.88 -8.58
N LYS A 84 5.22 -17.00 -7.49
CA LYS A 84 5.94 -18.23 -7.16
C LYS A 84 4.98 -19.41 -7.02
N LYS A 85 3.86 -19.22 -6.33
CA LYS A 85 2.89 -20.29 -6.04
C LYS A 85 2.12 -20.73 -7.29
N PHE A 86 1.59 -19.81 -8.07
CA PHE A 86 0.63 -20.14 -9.14
C PHE A 86 1.18 -20.06 -10.56
N PHE A 87 2.22 -19.24 -10.81
CA PHE A 87 2.76 -19.03 -12.15
C PHE A 87 4.08 -19.75 -12.39
N ASP A 88 4.98 -19.74 -11.40
CA ASP A 88 6.30 -20.37 -11.53
C ASP A 88 6.27 -21.87 -11.19
N ASN A 89 5.34 -22.31 -10.34
CA ASN A 89 5.15 -23.72 -9.94
C ASN A 89 3.73 -24.18 -10.28
N PRO A 90 3.42 -24.40 -11.58
CA PRO A 90 2.08 -24.82 -11.98
C PRO A 90 1.72 -26.18 -11.38
N ASP A 91 0.49 -26.29 -10.91
CA ASP A 91 -0.10 -27.50 -10.35
C ASP A 91 -1.29 -27.97 -11.21
N GLU A 92 -1.61 -29.26 -11.18
CA GLU A 92 -2.69 -29.85 -12.00
C GLU A 92 -4.08 -29.28 -11.64
N ASP A 93 -4.26 -28.84 -10.40
CA ASP A 93 -5.52 -28.27 -9.92
C ASP A 93 -5.58 -26.74 -10.09
N THR A 94 -4.55 -26.12 -10.65
CA THR A 94 -4.44 -24.66 -10.80
C THR A 94 -4.49 -24.20 -12.25
N LEU A 95 -5.39 -23.27 -12.55
CA LEU A 95 -5.41 -22.53 -13.80
C LEU A 95 -4.92 -21.09 -13.59
N ALA A 96 -3.69 -20.80 -13.98
CA ALA A 96 -3.13 -19.44 -13.97
C ALA A 96 -3.12 -18.86 -15.39
N ILE A 97 -3.88 -17.77 -15.59
CA ILE A 97 -3.97 -17.08 -16.89
C ILE A 97 -3.76 -15.59 -16.68
N THR A 98 -3.01 -14.98 -17.60
CA THR A 98 -2.90 -13.53 -17.73
C THR A 98 -3.87 -13.03 -18.80
N THR A 99 -4.81 -12.16 -18.42
CA THR A 99 -5.63 -11.39 -19.36
C THR A 99 -5.16 -9.94 -19.42
N ASN A 100 -5.45 -9.23 -20.50
CA ASN A 100 -5.02 -7.85 -20.67
C ASN A 100 -6.03 -7.03 -21.49
N TYR A 101 -5.75 -5.73 -21.68
CA TYR A 101 -6.69 -4.84 -22.35
C TYR A 101 -7.02 -5.26 -23.80
N LEU A 102 -6.20 -6.07 -24.46
CA LEU A 102 -6.42 -6.50 -25.84
C LEU A 102 -7.61 -7.46 -25.98
N CYS A 103 -7.98 -8.18 -24.91
CA CYS A 103 -9.16 -9.05 -24.91
C CYS A 103 -10.45 -8.33 -24.47
N ASN A 104 -10.38 -7.04 -24.11
CA ASN A 104 -11.55 -6.28 -23.69
C ASN A 104 -12.24 -5.61 -24.90
N GLU A 105 -13.37 -6.20 -25.31
CA GLU A 105 -14.19 -5.71 -26.43
C GLU A 105 -14.92 -4.38 -26.15
N TRP A 106 -15.01 -3.99 -24.87
CA TRP A 106 -15.75 -2.81 -24.43
C TRP A 106 -14.89 -1.54 -24.34
N LEU A 107 -13.58 -1.63 -24.63
CA LEU A 107 -12.71 -0.46 -24.64
C LEU A 107 -12.96 0.42 -25.87
N SER A 108 -13.17 1.71 -25.61
CA SER A 108 -13.24 2.70 -26.67
C SER A 108 -11.89 2.88 -27.36
N ASP A 109 -11.91 3.47 -28.56
CA ASP A 109 -10.68 3.81 -29.27
C ASP A 109 -9.84 4.83 -28.49
N ASP A 110 -10.46 5.69 -27.68
CA ASP A 110 -9.75 6.64 -26.84
C ASP A 110 -9.05 5.95 -25.66
N ASP A 111 -9.66 4.93 -25.06
CA ASP A 111 -9.02 4.12 -24.02
C ASP A 111 -7.85 3.31 -24.59
N LYS A 112 -8.02 2.72 -25.78
CA LYS A 112 -6.93 2.02 -26.49
C LYS A 112 -5.76 2.95 -26.78
N LYS A 113 -6.01 4.22 -27.12
CA LYS A 113 -4.94 5.23 -27.28
C LYS A 113 -4.16 5.49 -26.00
N VAL A 114 -4.73 5.29 -24.81
CA VAL A 114 -3.99 5.39 -23.54
C VAL A 114 -2.92 4.31 -23.48
N PHE A 115 -3.26 3.08 -23.83
CA PHE A 115 -2.32 1.96 -23.88
C PHE A 115 -1.28 2.12 -24.99
N GLU A 116 -1.66 2.60 -26.18
CA GLU A 116 -0.68 2.87 -27.26
C GLU A 116 0.29 3.99 -26.87
N LYS A 117 -0.20 5.06 -26.21
CA LYS A 117 0.68 6.10 -25.64
C LYS A 117 1.59 5.52 -24.57
N MET A 118 1.08 4.65 -23.69
CA MET A 118 1.86 4.00 -22.64
C MET A 118 2.94 3.10 -23.23
N LYS A 119 2.62 2.34 -24.28
CA LYS A 119 3.56 1.48 -25.01
C LYS A 119 4.76 2.24 -25.57
N VAL A 120 4.53 3.45 -26.09
CA VAL A 120 5.60 4.32 -26.61
C VAL A 120 6.37 5.02 -25.49
N LYS A 121 5.66 5.60 -24.51
CA LYS A 121 6.26 6.45 -23.47
C LYS A 121 6.94 5.66 -22.36
N ASN A 122 6.37 4.52 -21.96
CA ASN A 122 6.86 3.68 -20.88
C ASN A 122 6.63 2.21 -21.22
N PRO A 123 7.43 1.63 -22.15
CA PRO A 123 7.27 0.25 -22.62
C PRO A 123 7.26 -0.79 -21.50
N ARG A 124 7.96 -0.54 -20.40
CA ARG A 124 8.00 -1.44 -19.23
C ARG A 124 6.73 -1.38 -18.39
N ARG A 125 6.20 -0.18 -18.09
CA ARG A 125 4.87 -0.06 -17.44
C ARG A 125 3.78 -0.66 -18.34
N TYR A 126 3.90 -0.50 -19.65
CA TYR A 126 3.02 -1.18 -20.59
C TYR A 126 3.15 -2.71 -20.54
N ALA A 127 4.36 -3.25 -20.37
CA ALA A 127 4.54 -4.69 -20.21
C ALA A 127 3.82 -5.24 -18.97
N VAL A 128 3.74 -4.47 -17.88
CA VAL A 128 3.07 -4.86 -16.63
C VAL A 128 1.58 -4.48 -16.65
N ALA A 129 1.26 -3.19 -16.55
CA ALA A 129 -0.11 -2.69 -16.46
C ALA A 129 -0.90 -2.83 -17.77
N GLY A 130 -0.21 -2.84 -18.91
CA GLY A 130 -0.84 -3.03 -20.21
C GLY A 130 -1.00 -4.50 -20.55
N LEU A 131 0.09 -5.27 -20.54
CA LEU A 131 0.11 -6.65 -21.03
C LEU A 131 -0.07 -7.72 -19.95
N GLY A 132 -0.08 -7.34 -18.67
CA GLY A 132 -0.23 -8.25 -17.53
C GLY A 132 1.04 -9.06 -17.21
N GLY A 133 2.22 -8.58 -17.59
CA GLY A 133 3.49 -9.21 -17.25
C GLY A 133 3.90 -8.95 -15.80
N TRP A 134 4.64 -9.88 -15.21
CA TRP A 134 5.26 -9.69 -13.90
C TRP A 134 6.45 -8.72 -14.02
N GLY A 135 6.42 -7.63 -13.25
CA GLY A 135 7.41 -6.56 -13.33
C GLY A 135 8.46 -6.58 -12.20
N ILE A 136 9.67 -6.13 -12.53
CA ILE A 136 10.56 -5.44 -11.60
C ILE A 136 10.31 -3.95 -11.81
N VAL A 137 9.94 -3.21 -10.77
CA VAL A 137 9.74 -1.76 -10.88
C VAL A 137 11.11 -1.08 -11.03
N ASP A 138 11.60 -0.89 -12.27
CA ASP A 138 12.84 -0.12 -12.50
C ASP A 138 12.58 1.39 -12.34
N GLY A 139 13.30 1.97 -11.38
CA GLY A 139 13.25 3.38 -11.05
C GLY A 139 12.56 3.67 -9.73
N LEU A 140 12.51 2.71 -8.81
CA LEU A 140 12.12 2.97 -7.43
C LEU A 140 12.95 4.11 -6.85
N VAL A 141 12.29 4.95 -6.09
CA VAL A 141 12.97 6.00 -5.34
C VAL A 141 13.69 5.38 -4.14
N PHE A 142 13.06 4.42 -3.47
CA PHE A 142 13.61 3.74 -2.30
C PHE A 142 13.76 2.24 -2.56
N GLU A 143 15.00 1.76 -2.60
CA GLU A 143 15.32 0.35 -2.88
C GLU A 143 15.82 -0.40 -1.62
N ASN A 144 16.34 0.31 -0.63
CA ASN A 144 16.92 -0.28 0.59
C ASN A 144 15.87 -0.44 1.70
N TRP A 145 14.83 -1.24 1.43
CA TRP A 145 13.81 -1.56 2.42
C TRP A 145 13.56 -3.07 2.53
N GLU A 146 13.12 -3.50 3.71
CA GLU A 146 12.65 -4.87 3.95
C GLU A 146 11.36 -4.86 4.77
N GLU A 147 10.44 -5.76 4.42
CA GLU A 147 9.31 -6.10 5.28
C GLU A 147 9.78 -7.08 6.36
N LYS A 148 9.55 -6.75 7.63
CA LYS A 148 10.01 -7.58 8.74
C LYS A 148 9.16 -7.39 9.99
N GLN A 149 8.79 -8.49 10.62
CA GLN A 149 8.15 -8.47 11.94
C GLN A 149 9.14 -8.01 13.02
N PHE A 150 8.75 -7.03 13.83
CA PHE A 150 9.46 -6.59 15.03
C PHE A 150 8.47 -6.11 16.08
N THR A 151 8.94 -5.81 17.30
CA THR A 151 8.13 -5.39 18.44
C THR A 151 8.50 -3.99 18.91
N LEU A 152 7.65 -3.38 19.75
CA LEU A 152 7.98 -2.06 20.34
C LEU A 152 9.24 -2.08 21.19
N ASP A 153 9.59 -3.20 21.82
CA ASP A 153 10.82 -3.29 22.62
C ASP A 153 12.08 -3.18 21.77
N ASP A 154 12.01 -3.57 20.49
CA ASP A 154 13.11 -3.43 19.53
C ASP A 154 13.38 -1.96 19.15
N VAL A 155 12.37 -1.09 19.25
CA VAL A 155 12.43 0.30 18.74
C VAL A 155 12.22 1.38 19.79
N ARG A 156 11.80 1.02 21.01
CA ARG A 156 11.51 1.94 22.13
C ARG A 156 12.67 2.87 22.51
N GLY A 157 13.91 2.46 22.26
CA GLY A 157 15.11 3.26 22.53
C GLY A 157 15.36 4.38 21.51
N PHE A 158 14.68 4.36 20.37
CA PHE A 158 14.89 5.30 19.28
C PHE A 158 13.92 6.48 19.35
N LYS A 159 14.29 7.58 18.67
CA LYS A 159 13.42 8.76 18.62
C LYS A 159 12.29 8.53 17.64
N THR A 160 11.06 8.75 18.12
CA THR A 160 9.87 8.79 17.29
C THR A 160 9.95 9.93 16.27
N LYS A 161 9.54 9.65 15.04
CA LYS A 161 9.43 10.57 13.91
C LYS A 161 8.07 10.35 13.28
N CYS A 162 7.19 11.35 13.34
CA CYS A 162 5.87 11.29 12.75
C CYS A 162 5.70 12.39 11.71
N GLY A 163 5.28 11.99 10.52
CA GLY A 163 4.90 12.89 9.45
C GLY A 163 3.39 12.98 9.30
N LEU A 164 2.88 14.05 8.69
CA LEU A 164 1.48 14.15 8.34
C LEU A 164 1.32 14.80 6.96
N ASP A 165 0.78 14.04 6.02
CA ASP A 165 0.30 14.55 4.73
C ASP A 165 -1.23 14.65 4.75
N PHE A 166 -1.73 15.82 4.37
CA PHE A 166 -3.16 16.13 4.47
C PHE A 166 -3.88 15.70 3.19
N GLY A 167 -4.87 14.82 3.32
CA GLY A 167 -5.78 14.44 2.24
C GLY A 167 -7.23 14.46 2.70
N TYR A 168 -8.17 14.68 1.78
CA TYR A 168 -9.60 14.74 2.09
C TYR A 168 -10.45 13.86 1.18
N THR A 169 -10.72 14.26 -0.07
CA THR A 169 -11.72 13.56 -0.90
C THR A 169 -11.11 12.42 -1.70
N ASN A 170 -10.15 12.73 -2.56
CA ASN A 170 -9.49 11.76 -3.43
C ASN A 170 -8.18 11.26 -2.81
N ASP A 171 -7.50 12.15 -2.08
CA ASP A 171 -6.25 11.86 -1.41
C ASP A 171 -6.52 11.45 0.05
N PRO A 172 -5.86 10.40 0.55
CA PRO A 172 -5.94 9.98 1.95
C PRO A 172 -5.13 10.92 2.84
N THR A 173 -5.58 11.10 4.09
CA THR A 173 -4.68 11.57 5.15
C THR A 173 -3.70 10.46 5.47
N ALA A 174 -2.41 10.75 5.40
CA ALA A 174 -1.32 9.80 5.58
C ALA A 174 -0.41 10.19 6.75
N VAL A 175 -0.22 9.28 7.70
CA VAL A 175 0.65 9.47 8.88
C VAL A 175 1.43 8.19 9.16
N PRO A 176 2.73 8.10 8.81
CA PRO A 176 3.58 7.02 9.24
C PRO A 176 4.12 7.29 10.66
N ILE A 177 4.08 6.27 11.52
CA ILE A 177 4.70 6.27 12.84
C ILE A 177 6.04 5.56 12.75
N MET A 178 7.13 6.32 12.91
CA MET A 178 8.47 5.84 12.60
C MET A 178 9.42 6.00 13.78
N PHE A 179 10.45 5.15 13.83
CA PHE A 179 11.53 5.20 14.81
C PHE A 179 12.86 5.23 14.07
N LEU A 180 13.67 6.26 14.34
CA LEU A 180 14.97 6.42 13.67
C LEU A 180 16.11 5.97 14.59
N ASP A 181 16.78 4.89 14.21
CA ASP A 181 18.08 4.49 14.73
C ASP A 181 19.19 5.21 13.96
N LYS A 182 19.73 6.25 14.56
CA LYS A 182 20.83 7.03 13.97
C LYS A 182 22.16 6.30 13.95
N ALA A 183 22.39 5.37 14.89
CA ALA A 183 23.67 4.71 15.01
C ALA A 183 23.88 3.70 13.89
N ASN A 184 22.80 3.04 13.47
CA ASN A 184 22.80 2.02 12.41
C ASN A 184 22.12 2.51 11.12
N GLU A 185 21.84 3.81 11.00
CA GLU A 185 21.20 4.43 9.83
C GLU A 185 19.94 3.66 9.37
N THR A 186 19.11 3.26 10.35
CA THR A 186 17.93 2.42 10.10
C THR A 186 16.66 3.13 10.54
N LEU A 187 15.67 3.16 9.66
CA LEU A 187 14.33 3.71 9.90
C LEU A 187 13.33 2.56 10.03
N TYR A 188 12.66 2.48 11.19
CA TYR A 188 11.63 1.50 11.43
C TYR A 188 10.25 2.13 11.25
N ILE A 189 9.38 1.52 10.44
CA ILE A 189 7.98 1.92 10.24
C ILE A 189 7.11 0.97 11.04
N TRP A 190 6.48 1.48 12.10
CA TRP A 190 5.76 0.65 13.08
C TRP A 190 4.26 0.59 12.83
N ASP A 191 3.66 1.73 12.49
CA ASP A 191 2.21 1.89 12.38
C ASP A 191 1.88 3.00 11.37
N GLU A 192 0.63 3.04 10.91
CA GLU A 192 0.18 4.03 9.93
C GLU A 192 -1.28 4.47 10.15
N LEU A 193 -1.58 5.73 9.86
CA LEU A 193 -2.93 6.19 9.55
C LEU A 193 -2.99 6.45 8.05
N TYR A 194 -3.91 5.80 7.34
CA TYR A 194 -4.11 6.00 5.91
C TYR A 194 -5.60 5.94 5.58
N GLN A 195 -6.26 7.11 5.48
CA GLN A 195 -7.72 7.16 5.31
C GLN A 195 -8.22 8.44 4.64
N THR A 196 -9.19 8.31 3.74
CA THR A 196 -9.90 9.45 3.10
C THR A 196 -11.07 9.95 3.96
N GLY A 197 -11.48 11.19 3.72
CA GLY A 197 -12.68 11.80 4.31
C GLY A 197 -12.56 12.15 5.80
N LEU A 198 -11.32 12.25 6.32
CA LEU A 198 -11.09 12.65 7.71
C LEU A 198 -11.09 14.17 7.84
N SER A 199 -11.92 14.69 8.76
CA SER A 199 -11.79 16.07 9.21
C SER A 199 -10.64 16.20 10.21
N ASN A 200 -10.06 17.40 10.36
CA ASN A 200 -8.97 17.65 11.32
C ASN A 200 -9.28 17.15 12.73
N LYS A 201 -10.53 17.30 13.20
CA LYS A 201 -10.97 16.76 14.49
C LYS A 201 -10.90 15.23 14.53
N LYS A 202 -11.33 14.55 13.48
CA LYS A 202 -11.25 13.09 13.39
C LYS A 202 -9.80 12.61 13.32
N ILE A 203 -8.93 13.30 12.56
CA ILE A 203 -7.50 12.99 12.51
C ILE A 203 -6.92 12.99 13.93
N TYR A 204 -7.16 14.05 14.71
CA TYR A 204 -6.70 14.13 16.11
C TYR A 204 -7.25 12.99 16.98
N GLN A 205 -8.54 12.68 16.86
CA GLN A 205 -9.19 11.61 17.62
C GLN A 205 -8.58 10.26 17.28
N THR A 206 -8.48 9.92 15.99
CA THR A 206 -7.90 8.65 15.53
C THR A 206 -6.47 8.48 16.00
N LEU A 207 -5.61 9.50 15.84
CA LEU A 207 -4.23 9.45 16.34
C LEU A 207 -4.14 9.29 17.86
N THR A 208 -5.09 9.87 18.60
CA THR A 208 -5.15 9.73 20.06
C THR A 208 -5.60 8.33 20.46
N ASP A 209 -6.59 7.78 19.78
CA ASP A 209 -7.13 6.44 20.02
C ASP A 209 -6.13 5.34 19.67
N MET A 210 -5.32 5.57 18.63
CA MET A 210 -4.15 4.73 18.28
C MET A 210 -3.01 4.82 19.33
N GLY A 211 -3.08 5.75 20.28
CA GLY A 211 -2.09 5.94 21.35
C GLY A 211 -0.98 6.94 21.03
N TYR A 212 -1.02 7.62 19.88
CA TYR A 212 0.02 8.53 19.40
C TYR A 212 -0.28 10.02 19.61
N GLY A 213 -1.32 10.38 20.37
CA GLY A 213 -1.72 11.77 20.59
C GLY A 213 -0.67 12.64 21.32
N LYS A 214 0.33 12.04 21.98
CA LYS A 214 1.42 12.74 22.67
C LYS A 214 2.69 12.92 21.83
N GLU A 215 2.76 12.26 20.67
CA GLU A 215 3.89 12.32 19.77
C GLU A 215 3.99 13.68 19.08
N ARG A 216 5.17 13.97 18.53
CA ARG A 216 5.43 15.20 17.78
C ARG A 216 5.31 14.91 16.29
N TYR A 217 4.51 15.73 15.61
CA TYR A 217 4.24 15.60 14.17
C TYR A 217 4.84 16.77 13.40
N THR A 218 5.30 16.48 12.20
CA THR A 218 5.63 17.48 11.19
C THR A 218 4.67 17.30 10.01
N GLY A 219 3.83 18.30 9.76
CA GLY A 219 2.84 18.27 8.68
C GLY A 219 3.22 19.12 7.48
N ASP A 220 2.58 18.89 6.33
CA ASP A 220 2.77 19.74 5.15
C ASP A 220 2.41 21.20 5.46
N SER A 221 3.35 22.11 5.18
CA SER A 221 3.18 23.55 5.37
C SER A 221 2.30 24.21 4.31
N ALA A 222 1.82 23.49 3.29
CA ALA A 222 0.77 23.99 2.40
C ALA A 222 -0.58 24.18 3.13
N GLU A 223 -0.78 23.52 4.27
CA GLU A 223 -2.05 23.50 5.02
C GLU A 223 -1.93 24.16 6.42
N PRO A 224 -1.55 25.46 6.50
CA PRO A 224 -1.30 26.12 7.78
C PRO A 224 -2.55 26.21 8.66
N LYS A 225 -3.74 26.28 8.05
CA LYS A 225 -5.02 26.30 8.77
C LYS A 225 -5.28 24.97 9.48
N SER A 226 -5.06 23.85 8.79
CA SER A 226 -5.25 22.51 9.33
C SER A 226 -4.27 22.20 10.45
N ILE A 227 -3.02 22.68 10.32
CA ILE A 227 -2.02 22.63 11.40
C ILE A 227 -2.49 23.41 12.63
N ASP A 228 -3.03 24.62 12.46
CA ASP A 228 -3.49 25.45 13.58
C ASP A 228 -4.71 24.84 14.29
N GLU A 229 -5.67 24.29 13.53
CA GLU A 229 -6.81 23.56 14.09
C GLU A 229 -6.37 22.33 14.89
N LEU A 230 -5.43 21.53 14.36
CA LEU A 230 -4.88 20.37 15.06
C LEU A 230 -4.14 20.75 16.35
N LYS A 231 -3.40 21.88 16.36
CA LYS A 231 -2.83 22.44 17.59
C LYS A 231 -3.91 22.83 18.59
N GLY A 232 -4.99 23.44 18.11
CA GLY A 232 -6.15 23.80 18.93
C GLY A 232 -6.80 22.60 19.61
N TYR A 233 -6.78 21.43 18.97
CA TYR A 233 -7.23 20.17 19.57
C TYR A 233 -6.23 19.53 20.53
N GLY A 234 -4.97 20.02 20.57
CA GLY A 234 -3.93 19.52 21.47
C GLY A 234 -2.86 18.67 20.80
N LEU A 235 -2.91 18.49 19.47
CA LEU A 235 -1.87 17.76 18.74
C LEU A 235 -0.57 18.57 18.72
N ARG A 236 0.55 17.93 19.03
CA ARG A 236 1.88 18.55 18.97
C ARG A 236 2.41 18.54 17.54
N ILE A 237 1.87 19.40 16.69
CA ILE A 237 2.22 19.48 15.27
C ILE A 237 2.94 20.80 14.94
N LYS A 238 3.90 20.74 14.03
CA LYS A 238 4.50 21.90 13.36
C LYS A 238 4.45 21.71 11.85
N GLY A 239 4.51 22.80 11.10
CA GLY A 239 4.62 22.72 9.63
C GLY A 239 6.05 22.48 9.19
N ALA A 240 6.23 21.73 8.10
CA ALA A 240 7.53 21.47 7.51
C ALA A 240 8.14 22.74 6.90
N LYS A 241 9.43 23.00 7.10
CA LYS A 241 10.12 24.16 6.51
C LYS A 241 10.42 23.87 5.04
N LYS A 242 9.79 24.62 4.14
CA LYS A 242 10.04 24.50 2.68
C LYS A 242 11.35 25.22 2.30
N GLY A 243 12.31 24.45 1.81
CA GLY A 243 13.48 24.93 1.05
C GLY A 243 13.35 24.56 -0.42
N LYS A 244 13.96 25.34 -1.33
CA LYS A 244 13.87 25.13 -2.79
C LYS A 244 14.33 23.74 -3.27
N ASP A 245 15.18 23.05 -2.51
CA ASP A 245 15.68 21.69 -2.80
C ASP A 245 15.24 20.64 -1.76
N SER A 246 14.23 20.95 -0.94
CA SER A 246 13.84 20.13 0.23
C SER A 246 13.33 18.73 -0.11
N ILE A 247 12.71 18.55 -1.29
CA ILE A 247 12.20 17.24 -1.71
C ILE A 247 13.37 16.32 -2.08
N GLN A 248 14.26 16.78 -2.96
CA GLN A 248 15.38 15.96 -3.43
C GLN A 248 16.38 15.65 -2.31
N ASN A 249 16.69 16.64 -1.46
CA ASN A 249 17.56 16.42 -0.30
C ASN A 249 16.93 15.44 0.70
N GLY A 250 15.60 15.52 0.88
CA GLY A 250 14.88 14.59 1.75
C GLY A 250 14.87 13.16 1.21
N ILE A 251 14.61 13.00 -0.08
CA ILE A 251 14.70 11.70 -0.76
C ILE A 251 16.11 11.13 -0.62
N GLN A 252 17.15 11.92 -0.91
CA GLN A 252 18.53 11.46 -0.83
C GLN A 252 18.91 11.01 0.59
N TYR A 253 18.53 11.79 1.61
CA TYR A 253 18.75 11.40 3.01
C TYR A 253 18.09 10.06 3.35
N ILE A 254 16.88 9.82 2.86
CA ILE A 254 16.14 8.58 3.13
C ILE A 254 16.72 7.40 2.34
N GLN A 255 17.22 7.63 1.12
CA GLN A 255 17.90 6.60 0.32
C GLN A 255 19.15 6.04 1.00
N ASP A 256 19.83 6.85 1.82
CA ASP A 256 20.99 6.40 2.60
C ASP A 256 20.59 5.51 3.79
N LEU A 257 19.32 5.49 4.20
CA LEU A 257 18.84 4.70 5.32
C LEU A 257 18.44 3.29 4.87
N LYS A 258 18.58 2.31 5.77
CA LYS A 258 17.85 1.04 5.68
C LYS A 258 16.45 1.23 6.25
N ILE A 259 15.41 0.88 5.51
CA ILE A 259 14.02 0.98 5.98
C ILE A 259 13.50 -0.41 6.36
N ILE A 260 12.98 -0.56 7.57
CA ILE A 260 12.37 -1.80 8.06
C ILE A 260 10.89 -1.54 8.34
N ILE A 261 10.01 -2.23 7.63
CA ILE A 261 8.57 -1.96 7.65
C ILE A 261 7.86 -3.12 8.34
N HIS A 262 7.04 -2.80 9.34
CA HIS A 262 6.21 -3.79 10.00
C HIS A 262 5.10 -4.26 9.04
N PRO A 263 4.81 -5.58 8.93
CA PRO A 263 3.76 -6.13 8.04
C PRO A 263 2.34 -5.56 8.22
N ARG A 264 2.09 -4.76 9.26
CA ARG A 264 0.78 -4.13 9.49
C ARG A 264 0.58 -2.87 8.66
N CYS A 265 1.67 -2.29 8.16
CA CYS A 265 1.68 -1.06 7.39
C CYS A 265 1.48 -1.38 5.91
N THR A 266 0.32 -1.94 5.57
CA THR A 266 0.02 -2.44 4.23
C THR A 266 -0.05 -1.31 3.20
N SER A 267 -0.51 -0.12 3.60
CA SER A 267 -0.57 1.05 2.73
C SER A 267 0.85 1.58 2.47
N PHE A 268 1.72 1.62 3.49
CA PHE A 268 3.12 2.02 3.33
C PHE A 268 3.88 1.06 2.42
N LEU A 269 3.70 -0.26 2.60
CA LEU A 269 4.28 -1.28 1.73
C LEU A 269 3.83 -1.08 0.29
N THR A 270 2.54 -0.78 0.07
CA THR A 270 2.00 -0.51 -1.26
C THR A 270 2.63 0.73 -1.87
N GLU A 271 2.74 1.84 -1.13
CA GLU A 271 3.32 3.06 -1.67
C GLU A 271 4.82 2.92 -1.98
N ILE A 272 5.62 2.43 -1.03
CA ILE A 272 7.08 2.35 -1.21
C ILE A 272 7.47 1.40 -2.35
N GLN A 273 6.67 0.36 -2.60
CA GLN A 273 6.85 -0.56 -3.73
C GLN A 273 6.52 0.06 -5.10
N ASN A 274 5.72 1.13 -5.14
CA ASN A 274 5.27 1.75 -6.39
C ASN A 274 5.87 3.14 -6.63
N TYR A 275 6.48 3.75 -5.59
CA TYR A 275 7.05 5.09 -5.66
C TYR A 275 8.32 5.14 -6.52
N THR A 276 8.19 5.74 -7.70
CA THR A 276 9.24 5.75 -8.74
C THR A 276 9.62 7.16 -9.19
N TRP A 277 10.76 7.29 -9.89
CA TRP A 277 11.13 8.51 -10.60
C TRP A 277 10.23 8.74 -11.82
N GLU A 278 9.73 9.96 -11.97
CA GLU A 278 9.03 10.41 -13.18
C GLU A 278 9.95 10.24 -14.39
N LYS A 279 9.37 9.91 -15.55
CA LYS A 279 10.13 9.75 -16.80
C LYS A 279 9.74 10.83 -17.78
N ASP A 280 10.71 11.41 -18.46
CA ASP A 280 10.47 12.36 -19.54
C ASP A 280 9.80 11.67 -20.74
N LYS A 281 9.42 12.46 -21.75
CA LYS A 281 8.79 11.94 -22.98
C LYS A 281 9.67 10.97 -23.77
N PHE A 282 10.97 10.87 -23.44
CA PHE A 282 11.96 10.00 -24.07
C PHE A 282 12.34 8.80 -23.19
N GLY A 283 11.73 8.65 -22.01
CA GLY A 283 11.97 7.55 -21.09
C GLY A 283 13.14 7.75 -20.13
N ASN A 284 13.77 8.93 -20.10
CA ASN A 284 14.83 9.25 -19.14
C ASN A 284 14.22 9.58 -17.77
N LYS A 285 14.84 9.09 -16.69
CA LYS A 285 14.44 9.41 -15.32
C LYS A 285 14.67 10.92 -15.08
N LEU A 286 13.61 11.63 -14.71
CA LEU A 286 13.65 12.99 -14.19
C LEU A 286 14.07 12.93 -12.71
N LYS A 287 14.59 14.04 -12.18
CA LYS A 287 14.87 14.19 -10.74
C LYS A 287 13.61 14.49 -9.91
N ILE A 288 12.45 14.16 -10.45
CA ILE A 288 11.15 14.40 -9.85
C ILE A 288 10.50 13.02 -9.66
N PRO A 289 10.04 12.66 -8.46
CA PRO A 289 9.28 11.43 -8.27
C PRO A 289 7.89 11.54 -8.92
N ILE A 290 7.24 10.39 -9.16
CA ILE A 290 5.86 10.37 -9.63
C ILE A 290 4.91 11.06 -8.62
N ASP A 291 3.87 11.71 -9.14
CA ASP A 291 2.78 12.30 -8.37
C ASP A 291 1.65 11.27 -8.16
N ASP A 292 2.04 10.09 -7.67
CA ASP A 292 1.18 8.94 -7.41
C ASP A 292 1.91 8.04 -6.39
N PHE A 293 1.18 7.37 -5.49
CA PHE A 293 1.77 6.58 -4.39
C PHE A 293 2.78 7.37 -3.52
N ASN A 294 2.48 8.63 -3.21
CA ASN A 294 3.41 9.54 -2.56
C ASN A 294 2.98 10.05 -1.18
N HIS A 295 1.77 9.76 -0.68
CA HIS A 295 1.26 10.41 0.53
C HIS A 295 2.04 10.00 1.80
N LEU A 296 2.26 8.70 2.03
CA LEU A 296 3.10 8.21 3.12
C LEU A 296 4.58 8.49 2.85
N MET A 297 5.02 8.55 1.59
CA MET A 297 6.40 8.91 1.23
C MET A 297 6.71 10.38 1.57
N ASP A 298 5.78 11.28 1.27
CA ASP A 298 5.86 12.70 1.59
C ASP A 298 5.72 12.92 3.09
N ALA A 299 4.79 12.23 3.76
CA ALA A 299 4.69 12.25 5.20
C ALA A 299 5.99 11.75 5.86
N MET A 300 6.58 10.63 5.42
CA MET A 300 7.87 10.14 5.91
C MET A 300 8.95 11.23 5.80
N ARG A 301 9.03 11.90 4.65
CA ARG A 301 9.96 13.00 4.43
C ARG A 301 9.73 14.18 5.38
N TYR A 302 8.48 14.57 5.61
CA TYR A 302 8.15 15.61 6.59
C TYR A 302 8.56 15.20 8.01
N GLY A 303 8.31 13.94 8.40
CA GLY A 303 8.69 13.42 9.72
C GLY A 303 10.20 13.45 9.97
N LEU A 304 11.01 13.31 8.92
CA LEU A 304 12.48 13.28 8.99
C LEU A 304 13.16 14.64 8.74
N GLU A 305 12.39 15.69 8.48
CA GLU A 305 12.90 17.03 8.13
C GLU A 305 13.95 17.57 9.11
N ASP A 306 13.75 17.37 10.42
CA ASP A 306 14.69 17.83 11.46
C ASP A 306 16.08 17.18 11.34
N GLU A 307 16.17 16.00 10.74
CA GLU A 307 17.45 15.31 10.52
C GLU A 307 18.12 15.77 9.24
N ILE A 308 17.32 16.07 8.22
CA ILE A 308 17.77 16.58 6.93
C ILE A 308 18.40 17.97 7.11
N ILE A 309 17.76 18.87 7.85
CA ILE A 309 18.24 20.25 8.05
C ILE A 309 19.51 20.32 8.91
N ASN A 310 19.70 19.38 9.85
CA ASN A 310 20.87 19.38 10.73
C ASN A 310 22.16 18.95 10.02
N LYS A 311 22.09 18.29 8.85
CA LYS A 311 23.29 17.95 8.04
C LYS A 311 23.91 19.18 7.35
N ASP A 312 23.13 20.22 7.06
CA ASP A 312 23.60 21.42 6.33
C ASP A 312 24.46 22.40 7.17
N TRP A 313 24.66 22.15 8.46
CA TRP A 313 25.44 23.03 9.37
C TRP A 313 26.84 22.51 9.73
N MET A 314 27.33 21.48 9.05
CA MET A 314 28.71 21.00 9.21
C MET A 314 29.48 21.02 7.89
N PHE A 315 29.69 22.21 7.31
CA PHE A 315 30.86 22.54 6.51
C PHE A 315 31.19 24.03 6.66
#